data_AF-A0A9E1IW78-F1
#
_entry.id   AF-A0A9E1IW78-F1
#
_cell.length_a   1.000
_cell.length_b   1.000
_cell.length_c   1.000
_cell.angle_alpha   90.00
_cell.angle_beta   90.00
_cell.angle_gamma   90.00
#
_symmetry.space_group_name_H-M   'P 1'
#
loop_
_entity.id
_entity.type
_entity.pdbx_description
1 polymer ?
#
loop_
_entity_poly.entity_id
_entity_poly.type
_entity_poly.pdbx_seq_one_letter_code
_entity_poly.pdbx_strand_id
1 'polypeptide(L)'
;MGKYYRFIFVLIFLLVFMTACASPPIRKEDIRVRYSSGIVEALGDTQLIIHMRPEDRKKTYPIRASLTRQVMGHLEEGLIIESAAIKTFSKVFGKVSSSESSKTSDLVITVSGISDIELMNGIYTAEASAIVALASGIKLGEYEATGKATHITVKDKNVFELAYVKAFVKILEAMLKDERLAGYFDNGFGNLETANLAPQTVTPSAEQTPQSGTGSGFFVSKLGHVITNAHVVKGCNKITVGDSANKQVPAEIVNTDRSNDLALLKLSSLEMASAESKSLIQKLNIVVVPLASKGLLRSEDVKLGEEVLVAGFPFGDFFSNSIKVTKGIVSAERGAGDDSGQFQLDAAVQPGNSGGPIYDSGGNIVGVVISQLDKMKVAKAIGSMPENVNFGIKASTVRQFLISSGLPSKKAGQTEEKSTEQLAEIATNQALMVVCHH
;
A
#
# COMPACT_ATOMS: atom_id res chain seq x y z
N MET A 1 10.14 1.19 -63.54
CA MET A 1 9.62 0.94 -62.18
C MET A 1 10.75 0.55 -61.22
N GLY A 2 11.56 1.49 -60.71
CA GLY A 2 12.72 1.07 -59.89
C GLY A 2 13.46 2.14 -59.08
N LYS A 3 13.02 3.41 -59.07
CA LYS A 3 13.68 4.47 -58.27
C LYS A 3 12.74 5.29 -57.39
N TYR A 4 11.42 5.20 -57.58
CA TYR A 4 10.44 5.92 -56.75
C TYR A 4 10.03 5.18 -55.46
N TYR A 5 10.20 3.86 -55.37
CA TYR A 5 9.85 3.09 -54.17
C TYR A 5 10.87 3.20 -53.03
N ARG A 6 12.12 3.61 -53.31
CA ARG A 6 13.15 3.81 -52.27
C ARG A 6 13.06 5.15 -51.54
N PHE A 7 12.43 6.16 -52.14
CA PHE A 7 12.23 7.47 -51.49
C PHE A 7 10.98 7.49 -50.60
N ILE A 8 9.92 6.77 -50.97
CA ILE A 8 8.69 6.67 -50.17
C ILE A 8 8.90 5.82 -48.90
N PHE A 9 9.74 4.77 -48.97
CA PHE A 9 10.05 3.95 -47.79
C PHE A 9 10.89 4.70 -46.74
N VAL A 10 11.75 5.63 -47.15
CA VAL A 10 12.53 6.47 -46.22
C VAL A 10 11.67 7.59 -45.61
N LEU A 11 10.69 8.11 -46.35
CA LEU A 11 9.77 9.14 -45.84
C LEU A 11 8.72 8.56 -44.87
N ILE A 12 8.27 7.32 -45.09
CA ILE A 12 7.34 6.63 -44.18
C ILE A 12 8.06 6.17 -42.89
N PHE A 13 9.34 5.78 -42.96
CA PHE A 13 10.13 5.51 -41.75
C PHE A 13 10.47 6.78 -40.94
N LEU A 14 10.56 7.95 -41.60
CA LEU A 14 10.70 9.24 -40.89
C LEU A 14 9.38 9.75 -40.29
N LEU A 15 8.22 9.40 -40.86
CA LEU A 15 6.91 9.75 -40.31
C LEU A 15 6.47 8.84 -39.14
N VAL A 16 6.99 7.61 -39.06
CA VAL A 16 6.84 6.74 -37.88
C VAL A 16 7.77 7.16 -36.72
N PHE A 17 8.79 7.99 -36.98
CA PHE A 17 9.70 8.54 -35.94
C PHE A 17 9.38 9.98 -35.51
N MET A 18 8.34 10.61 -36.06
CA MET A 18 7.97 12.01 -35.80
C MET A 18 6.57 12.19 -35.19
N THR A 19 6.03 11.16 -34.54
CA THR A 19 4.85 11.25 -33.65
C THR A 19 5.12 10.71 -32.24
N ALA A 20 6.38 10.56 -31.84
CA ALA A 20 6.79 10.11 -30.51
C ALA A 20 7.78 11.09 -29.85
N CYS A 21 7.46 12.39 -29.85
CA CYS A 21 8.22 13.39 -29.08
C CYS A 21 7.27 14.25 -28.24
N ALA A 22 6.64 13.60 -27.28
CA ALA A 22 6.35 14.13 -25.95
C ALA A 22 5.77 12.96 -25.14
N SER A 23 6.55 12.37 -24.24
CA SER A 23 5.96 11.65 -23.11
C SER A 23 4.94 12.60 -22.47
N PRO A 24 3.71 12.16 -22.16
CA PRO A 24 2.72 13.04 -21.54
C PRO A 24 3.34 13.67 -20.28
N PRO A 25 3.12 14.98 -20.02
CA PRO A 25 3.64 15.61 -18.82
C PRO A 25 3.15 14.83 -17.61
N ILE A 26 4.03 14.64 -16.62
CA ILE A 26 3.72 13.92 -15.37
C ILE A 26 2.42 14.49 -14.79
N ARG A 27 1.37 13.67 -14.75
CA ARG A 27 0.03 14.09 -14.34
C ARG A 27 0.01 14.21 -12.82
N LYS A 28 -0.85 15.07 -12.25
CA LYS A 28 -1.07 15.16 -10.78
C LYS A 28 -1.34 13.79 -10.14
N GLU A 29 -1.80 12.83 -10.93
CA GLU A 29 -2.11 11.44 -10.60
C GLU A 29 -0.86 10.56 -10.39
N ASP A 30 0.25 10.86 -11.07
CA ASP A 30 1.52 10.12 -11.02
C ASP A 30 2.33 10.43 -9.76
N ILE A 31 1.82 11.38 -8.96
CA ILE A 31 2.41 11.89 -7.73
C ILE A 31 1.30 11.86 -6.67
N ARG A 32 0.69 10.69 -6.41
CA ARG A 32 -0.20 10.54 -5.26
C ARG A 32 0.62 10.21 -4.02
N VAL A 33 0.86 11.22 -3.18
CA VAL A 33 1.06 11.00 -1.75
C VAL A 33 -0.32 11.23 -1.14
N ARG A 34 -0.89 10.22 -0.51
CA ARG A 34 -2.00 10.41 0.43
C ARG A 34 -1.72 9.57 1.65
N TYR A 35 -1.64 10.26 2.78
CA TYR A 35 -1.79 9.71 4.13
C TYR A 35 -3.27 9.76 4.49
N SER A 36 -3.79 8.77 5.21
CA SER A 36 -5.10 8.89 5.84
C SER A 36 -5.23 8.06 7.11
N SER A 37 -4.90 8.67 8.25
CA SER A 37 -5.75 8.66 9.47
C SER A 37 -5.36 9.78 10.46
N GLY A 38 -5.04 10.97 9.92
CA GLY A 38 -4.81 12.19 10.68
C GLY A 38 -4.41 13.29 9.70
N ILE A 39 -5.20 14.36 9.62
CA ILE A 39 -4.99 15.45 8.67
C ILE A 39 -3.66 16.11 9.02
N VAL A 40 -2.65 15.98 8.16
CA VAL A 40 -1.52 16.93 8.15
C VAL A 40 -1.89 17.98 7.12
N GLU A 41 -2.60 19.01 7.55
CA GLU A 41 -2.62 20.28 6.85
C GLU A 41 -1.40 21.05 7.35
N ALA A 42 -0.56 21.56 6.44
CA ALA A 42 0.30 22.66 6.83
C ALA A 42 -0.62 23.79 7.29
N LEU A 43 -0.58 24.08 8.58
CA LEU A 43 -1.36 25.15 9.16
C LEU A 43 -0.80 26.51 8.73
N GLY A 44 -1.68 27.32 8.16
CA GLY A 44 -1.47 28.75 7.95
C GLY A 44 -0.42 29.11 6.90
N ASP A 45 -0.03 30.39 6.92
CA ASP A 45 0.89 31.05 5.98
C ASP A 45 2.33 30.50 5.98
N THR A 46 2.60 29.37 6.63
CA THR A 46 3.92 28.74 6.77
C THR A 46 4.53 28.46 5.40
N GLN A 47 5.50 29.31 5.03
CA GLN A 47 6.21 29.23 3.77
C GLN A 47 7.42 28.29 3.92
N LEU A 48 7.45 27.23 3.11
CA LEU A 48 8.60 26.37 2.98
C LEU A 48 9.53 26.92 1.88
N ILE A 49 10.78 27.18 2.23
CA ILE A 49 11.80 27.49 1.23
C ILE A 49 12.61 26.24 0.95
N ILE A 50 12.59 25.83 -0.32
CA ILE A 50 13.54 24.83 -0.82
C ILE A 50 14.80 25.59 -1.22
N HIS A 51 15.88 25.28 -0.52
CA HIS A 51 17.21 25.78 -0.78
C HIS A 51 18.04 24.69 -1.46
N MET A 52 18.78 25.07 -2.48
CA MET A 52 19.77 24.21 -3.11
C MET A 52 21.05 25.02 -3.24
N ARG A 53 22.18 24.45 -2.80
CA ARG A 53 23.46 25.16 -2.86
C ARG A 53 23.79 25.48 -4.34
N PRO A 54 24.34 26.67 -4.66
CA PRO A 54 24.61 27.05 -6.05
C PRO A 54 25.45 26.04 -6.84
N GLU A 55 26.40 25.37 -6.17
CA GLU A 55 27.21 24.29 -6.72
C GLU A 55 26.39 23.03 -7.05
N ASP A 56 25.44 22.66 -6.20
CA ASP A 56 24.55 21.52 -6.42
C ASP A 56 23.55 21.83 -7.54
N ARG A 57 23.08 23.09 -7.63
CA ARG A 57 22.14 23.53 -8.67
C ARG A 57 22.74 23.50 -10.08
N LYS A 58 24.05 23.78 -10.20
CA LYS A 58 24.81 23.71 -11.45
C LYS A 58 25.26 22.29 -11.81
N LYS A 59 24.98 21.30 -10.96
CA LYS A 59 25.40 19.92 -11.15
C LYS A 59 24.77 19.33 -12.40
N THR A 60 25.59 18.66 -13.20
CA THR A 60 25.13 17.95 -14.39
C THR A 60 25.48 16.48 -14.34
N TYR A 61 24.59 15.63 -14.85
CA TYR A 61 24.80 14.20 -14.95
C TYR A 61 25.13 13.80 -16.40
N PRO A 62 26.30 13.19 -16.67
CA PRO A 62 26.68 12.79 -18.02
C PRO A 62 25.91 11.52 -18.45
N ILE A 63 25.06 11.63 -19.47
CA ILE A 63 24.43 10.47 -20.09
C ILE A 63 25.45 9.80 -20.99
N ARG A 64 25.79 8.54 -20.72
CA ARG A 64 26.72 7.76 -21.54
C ARG A 64 25.99 6.71 -22.38
N ALA A 65 26.44 6.50 -23.63
CA ALA A 65 25.97 5.41 -24.47
C ALA A 65 26.39 4.06 -23.87
N SER A 66 25.46 3.11 -23.79
CA SER A 66 25.66 1.81 -23.14
C SER A 66 26.80 0.97 -23.73
N LEU A 67 27.07 1.11 -25.03
CA LEU A 67 28.08 0.30 -25.73
C LEU A 67 29.46 0.96 -25.80
N THR A 68 29.51 2.29 -25.99
CA THR A 68 30.77 3.00 -26.23
C THR A 68 31.27 3.78 -25.02
N ARG A 69 30.45 3.89 -23.96
CA ARG A 69 30.62 4.81 -22.81
C ARG A 69 30.83 6.28 -23.19
N GLN A 70 30.62 6.63 -24.46
CA GLN A 70 30.72 8.00 -24.94
C GLN A 70 29.62 8.86 -24.32
N VAL A 71 29.98 10.07 -23.85
CA VAL A 71 28.99 11.02 -23.31
C VAL A 71 28.13 11.53 -24.47
N MET A 72 26.84 11.22 -24.41
CA MET A 72 25.82 11.56 -25.42
C MET A 72 25.08 12.84 -25.07
N GLY A 73 25.25 13.36 -23.86
CA GLY A 73 24.61 14.58 -23.37
C GLY A 73 24.79 14.74 -21.87
N HIS A 74 24.29 15.86 -21.34
CA HIS A 74 24.28 16.14 -19.92
C HIS A 74 22.85 16.46 -19.49
N LEU A 75 22.45 15.97 -18.32
CA LEU A 75 21.23 16.39 -17.64
C LEU A 75 21.58 17.45 -16.61
N GLU A 76 20.74 18.47 -16.48
CA GLU A 76 20.82 19.45 -15.40
C GLU A 76 20.27 18.82 -14.12
N GLU A 77 21.04 17.89 -13.54
CA GLU A 77 20.66 17.11 -12.37
C GLU A 77 20.24 18.00 -11.20
N GLY A 78 20.91 19.14 -11.02
CA GLY A 78 20.53 20.14 -10.02
C GLY A 78 19.07 20.61 -10.16
N LEU A 79 18.66 20.96 -11.39
CA LEU A 79 17.28 21.40 -11.67
C LEU A 79 16.26 20.26 -11.50
N ILE A 80 16.66 19.01 -11.77
CA ILE A 80 15.80 17.83 -11.57
C ILE A 80 15.55 17.59 -10.08
N ILE A 81 16.59 17.69 -9.24
CA ILE A 81 16.48 17.57 -7.79
C ILE A 81 15.58 18.69 -7.23
N GLU A 82 15.83 19.94 -7.64
CA GLU A 82 15.04 21.10 -7.22
C GLU A 82 13.56 20.94 -7.59
N SER A 83 13.26 20.55 -8.84
CA SER A 83 11.90 20.29 -9.31
C SER A 83 11.23 19.14 -8.54
N ALA A 84 11.93 18.02 -8.34
CA ALA A 84 11.43 16.86 -7.60
C ALA A 84 11.11 17.20 -6.14
N ALA A 85 11.94 18.01 -5.48
CA ALA A 85 11.71 18.50 -4.14
C ALA A 85 10.46 19.40 -4.08
N ILE A 86 10.36 20.42 -4.94
CA ILE A 86 9.20 21.33 -5.00
C ILE A 86 7.92 20.51 -5.18
N LYS A 87 7.92 19.62 -6.16
CA LYS A 87 6.79 18.75 -6.50
C LYS A 87 6.36 17.85 -5.35
N THR A 88 7.31 17.39 -4.53
CA THR A 88 7.03 16.51 -3.39
C THR A 88 6.51 17.28 -2.19
N PHE A 89 7.20 18.35 -1.78
CA PHE A 89 6.85 19.12 -0.58
C PHE A 89 5.61 19.99 -0.78
N SER A 90 5.32 20.47 -2.00
CA SER A 90 4.09 21.24 -2.29
C SER A 90 2.79 20.45 -2.11
N LYS A 91 2.87 19.14 -1.83
CA LYS A 91 1.71 18.33 -1.45
C LYS A 91 1.28 18.50 -0.01
N VAL A 92 2.20 18.95 0.84
CA VAL A 92 1.98 19.11 2.28
C VAL A 92 2.00 20.59 2.65
N PHE A 93 2.91 21.37 2.07
CA PHE A 93 3.06 22.80 2.37
C PHE A 93 2.27 23.67 1.39
N GLY A 94 1.43 24.57 1.93
CA GLY A 94 0.56 25.44 1.13
C GLY A 94 1.30 26.52 0.32
N LYS A 95 2.49 26.93 0.75
CA LYS A 95 3.38 27.87 0.04
C LYS A 95 4.80 27.29 -0.02
N VAL A 96 5.21 26.79 -1.18
CA VAL A 96 6.58 26.32 -1.43
C VAL A 96 7.21 27.22 -2.48
N SER A 97 8.38 27.78 -2.17
CA SER A 97 9.16 28.58 -3.11
C SER A 97 10.63 28.17 -3.10
N SER A 98 11.26 28.24 -4.27
CA SER A 98 12.72 28.26 -4.35
C SER A 98 13.19 29.70 -4.20
N SER A 99 14.13 29.97 -3.29
CA SER A 99 14.69 31.32 -3.09
C SER A 99 16.18 31.28 -2.75
N GLU A 100 16.92 32.25 -3.28
CA GLU A 100 18.31 32.55 -2.89
C GLU A 100 18.40 33.46 -1.65
N SER A 101 17.28 34.05 -1.22
CA SER A 101 17.23 35.01 -0.11
C SER A 101 15.94 34.81 0.69
N SER A 102 16.04 34.13 1.83
CA SER A 102 14.99 34.00 2.83
C SER A 102 15.17 35.09 3.89
N LYS A 103 14.27 36.07 3.96
CA LYS A 103 14.21 37.00 5.10
C LYS A 103 12.92 36.89 5.93
N THR A 104 12.01 35.98 5.59
CA THR A 104 10.67 35.94 6.21
C THR A 104 10.05 34.54 6.27
N SER A 105 10.83 33.46 6.32
CA SER A 105 10.29 32.09 6.32
C SER A 105 10.63 31.33 7.58
N ASP A 106 9.69 30.52 8.08
CA ASP A 106 9.85 29.75 9.32
C ASP A 106 10.63 28.44 9.11
N LEU A 107 10.66 27.86 7.90
CA LEU A 107 11.35 26.60 7.61
C LEU A 107 12.10 26.61 6.27
N VAL A 108 13.37 26.21 6.31
CA VAL A 108 14.27 26.04 5.15
C VAL A 108 14.65 24.58 5.03
N ILE A 109 14.44 24.00 3.84
CA ILE A 109 14.93 22.66 3.50
C ILE A 109 16.05 22.80 2.48
N THR A 110 17.26 22.45 2.87
CA THR A 110 18.39 22.33 1.96
C THR A 110 18.40 20.93 1.35
N VAL A 111 18.21 20.82 0.03
CA VAL A 111 18.17 19.54 -0.69
C VAL A 111 19.43 19.32 -1.53
N SER A 112 19.87 18.07 -1.61
CA SER A 112 20.95 17.62 -2.49
C SER A 112 20.72 16.16 -2.91
N GLY A 113 21.53 15.66 -3.83
CA GLY A 113 21.43 14.26 -4.25
C GLY A 113 22.45 13.82 -5.28
N ILE A 114 22.53 12.51 -5.46
CA ILE A 114 23.30 11.81 -6.49
C ILE A 114 22.42 10.76 -7.15
N SER A 115 22.54 10.60 -8.47
CA SER A 115 21.87 9.52 -9.18
C SER A 115 22.85 8.59 -9.87
N ASP A 116 22.40 7.36 -10.13
CA ASP A 116 23.11 6.38 -10.92
C ASP A 116 22.15 5.61 -11.84
N ILE A 117 22.69 5.10 -12.96
CA ILE A 117 21.90 4.42 -14.00
C ILE A 117 22.53 3.07 -14.32
N GLU A 118 21.74 2.02 -14.12
CA GLU A 118 22.04 0.69 -14.63
C GLU A 118 21.53 0.55 -16.07
N LEU A 119 22.41 0.87 -17.03
CA LEU A 119 22.07 0.96 -18.46
C LEU A 119 21.54 -0.34 -19.09
N MET A 120 21.87 -1.51 -18.53
CA MET A 120 21.41 -2.81 -19.07
C MET A 120 19.93 -3.09 -18.77
N ASN A 121 19.47 -2.63 -17.61
CA ASN A 121 18.13 -2.89 -17.10
C ASN A 121 17.25 -1.63 -17.10
N GLY A 122 17.81 -0.48 -17.49
CA GLY A 122 17.12 0.80 -17.47
C GLY A 122 16.68 1.21 -16.07
N ILE A 123 17.46 0.83 -15.04
CA ILE A 123 17.16 1.13 -13.63
C ILE A 123 17.89 2.40 -13.25
N TYR A 124 17.13 3.37 -12.77
CA TYR A 124 17.60 4.65 -12.27
C TYR A 124 17.47 4.64 -10.76
N THR A 125 18.58 4.87 -10.07
CA THR A 125 18.61 5.03 -8.62
C THR A 125 19.00 6.46 -8.30
N ALA A 126 18.28 7.10 -7.38
CA ALA A 126 18.59 8.43 -6.89
C ALA A 126 18.67 8.39 -5.37
N GLU A 127 19.77 8.87 -4.82
CA GLU A 127 19.94 9.12 -3.39
C GLU A 127 19.75 10.62 -3.17
N ALA A 128 18.79 10.97 -2.31
CA ALA A 128 18.50 12.34 -1.96
C ALA A 128 18.81 12.56 -0.48
N SER A 129 19.28 13.76 -0.16
CA SER A 129 19.48 14.24 1.20
C SER A 129 18.71 15.54 1.40
N ALA A 130 18.16 15.72 2.59
CA ALA A 130 17.45 16.92 2.99
C ALA A 130 17.86 17.34 4.41
N ILE A 131 18.32 18.57 4.56
CA ILE A 131 18.60 19.20 5.85
C ILE A 131 17.49 20.18 6.14
N VAL A 132 16.79 19.99 7.25
CA VAL A 132 15.69 20.85 7.69
C VAL A 132 16.22 21.79 8.76
N ALA A 133 16.07 23.09 8.56
CA ALA A 133 16.54 24.11 9.46
C ALA A 133 15.56 25.29 9.54
N LEU A 134 15.62 26.05 10.63
CA LEU A 134 14.98 27.36 10.72
C LEU A 134 15.72 28.39 9.86
N ALA A 135 15.06 29.47 9.45
CA ALA A 135 15.75 30.59 8.80
C ALA A 135 16.82 31.26 9.68
N SER A 136 16.75 31.07 11.01
CA SER A 136 17.80 31.45 11.95
C SER A 136 19.07 30.59 11.85
N GLY A 137 19.05 29.51 11.07
CA GLY A 137 20.15 28.56 10.87
C GLY A 137 20.17 27.38 11.85
N ILE A 138 19.19 27.27 12.76
CA ILE A 138 19.08 26.15 13.69
C ILE A 138 18.66 24.89 12.91
N LYS A 139 19.53 23.88 12.88
CA LYS A 139 19.25 22.58 12.26
C LYS A 139 18.27 21.78 13.13
N LEU A 140 17.15 21.37 12.54
CA LEU A 140 16.10 20.59 13.17
C LEU A 140 16.22 19.10 12.85
N GLY A 141 16.71 18.76 11.65
CA GLY A 141 16.87 17.37 11.21
C GLY A 141 17.72 17.23 9.95
N GLU A 142 18.16 16.00 9.70
CA GLU A 142 18.83 15.58 8.46
C GLU A 142 18.30 14.21 8.08
N TYR A 143 17.99 14.05 6.80
CA TYR A 143 17.30 12.89 6.27
C TYR A 143 17.94 12.49 4.96
N GLU A 144 18.11 11.19 4.76
CA GLU A 144 18.61 10.61 3.52
C GLU A 144 17.71 9.47 3.10
N ALA A 145 17.44 9.36 1.80
CA ALA A 145 16.68 8.25 1.28
C ALA A 145 17.05 7.94 -0.17
N THR A 146 16.82 6.70 -0.56
CA THR A 146 17.04 6.22 -1.93
C THR A 146 15.71 5.94 -2.64
N GLY A 147 15.60 6.39 -3.89
CA GLY A 147 14.46 6.16 -4.78
C GLY A 147 14.91 5.41 -6.04
N LYS A 148 14.05 4.53 -6.56
CA LYS A 148 14.32 3.75 -7.78
C LYS A 148 13.19 3.87 -8.81
N ALA A 149 13.54 4.10 -10.07
CA ALA A 149 12.62 4.13 -11.20
C ALA A 149 13.17 3.28 -12.35
N THR A 150 12.30 2.63 -13.13
CA THR A 150 12.71 1.77 -14.25
C THR A 150 12.04 2.22 -15.53
N HIS A 151 12.80 2.31 -16.62
CA HIS A 151 12.26 2.61 -17.94
C HIS A 151 13.17 2.09 -19.06
N ILE A 152 12.57 1.61 -20.15
CA ILE A 152 13.28 0.96 -21.28
C ILE A 152 14.14 1.98 -22.07
N THR A 153 13.83 3.29 -21.99
CA THR A 153 14.48 4.33 -22.80
C THR A 153 15.39 5.23 -21.95
N VAL A 154 16.69 5.22 -22.24
CA VAL A 154 17.75 5.81 -21.39
C VAL A 154 17.70 7.36 -21.29
N LYS A 155 16.98 8.04 -22.20
CA LYS A 155 17.03 9.51 -22.39
C LYS A 155 15.87 10.30 -21.77
N ASP A 156 14.95 9.65 -21.06
CA ASP A 156 13.77 10.36 -20.53
C ASP A 156 14.08 11.08 -19.21
N LYS A 157 14.08 12.42 -19.23
CA LYS A 157 14.26 13.29 -18.04
C LYS A 157 13.25 12.97 -16.93
N ASN A 158 12.06 12.47 -17.29
CA ASN A 158 10.98 12.17 -16.36
C ASN A 158 11.32 10.99 -15.43
N VAL A 159 12.21 10.08 -15.85
CA VAL A 159 12.53 8.88 -15.05
C VAL A 159 13.53 9.22 -13.93
N PHE A 160 14.44 10.15 -14.16
CA PHE A 160 15.33 10.70 -13.11
C PHE A 160 14.53 11.51 -12.09
N GLU A 161 13.64 12.38 -12.57
CA GLU A 161 12.76 13.14 -11.66
C GLU A 161 11.91 12.19 -10.83
N LEU A 162 11.38 11.11 -11.42
CA LEU A 162 10.61 10.09 -10.69
C LEU A 162 11.44 9.36 -9.63
N ALA A 163 12.71 9.05 -9.89
CA ALA A 163 13.59 8.45 -8.90
C ALA A 163 13.83 9.41 -7.70
N TYR A 164 14.10 10.68 -7.97
CA TYR A 164 14.23 11.71 -6.92
C TYR A 164 12.93 11.97 -6.17
N VAL A 165 11.77 12.00 -6.84
CA VAL A 165 10.46 12.10 -6.19
C VAL A 165 10.25 10.95 -5.20
N LYS A 166 10.59 9.71 -5.58
CA LYS A 166 10.47 8.56 -4.66
C LYS A 166 11.41 8.67 -3.46
N ALA A 167 12.60 9.22 -3.64
CA ALA A 167 13.52 9.49 -2.54
C ALA A 167 12.97 10.57 -1.60
N PHE A 168 12.51 11.70 -2.14
CA PHE A 168 11.94 12.79 -1.34
C PHE A 168 10.63 12.43 -0.63
N VAL A 169 9.82 11.51 -1.17
CA VAL A 169 8.62 11.02 -0.47
C VAL A 169 9.02 10.28 0.82
N LYS A 170 10.05 9.43 0.78
CA LYS A 170 10.56 8.76 1.98
C LYS A 170 11.12 9.75 3.01
N ILE A 171 11.81 10.79 2.55
CA ILE A 171 12.29 11.88 3.41
C ILE A 171 11.12 12.61 4.07
N LEU A 172 10.10 12.98 3.29
CA LEU A 172 8.90 13.64 3.80
C LEU A 172 8.19 12.78 4.85
N GLU A 173 8.08 11.47 4.62
CA GLU A 173 7.54 10.53 5.61
C GLU A 173 8.36 10.46 6.90
N ALA A 174 9.69 10.51 6.80
CA ALA A 174 10.57 10.54 7.96
C ALA A 174 10.42 11.87 8.73
N MET A 175 10.31 12.99 8.01
CA MET A 175 10.07 14.31 8.61
C MET A 175 8.75 14.37 9.38
N LEU A 176 7.66 13.84 8.80
CA LEU A 176 6.33 13.82 9.45
C LEU A 176 6.27 12.96 10.72
N LYS A 177 7.22 12.04 10.89
CA LYS A 177 7.35 11.18 12.08
C LYS A 177 8.34 11.73 13.09
N ASP A 178 9.01 12.84 12.80
CA ASP A 178 10.03 13.43 13.66
C ASP A 178 9.37 14.35 14.70
N GLU A 179 9.41 13.93 15.97
CA GLU A 179 8.82 14.70 17.09
C GLU A 179 9.41 16.12 17.21
N ARG A 180 10.65 16.34 16.77
CA ARG A 180 11.29 17.69 16.76
C ARG A 180 10.63 18.61 15.75
N LEU A 181 10.06 18.03 14.70
CA LEU A 181 9.36 18.76 13.66
C LEU A 181 7.84 18.81 13.88
N ALA A 182 7.30 18.05 14.85
CA ALA A 182 5.87 18.01 15.13
C ALA A 182 5.26 19.40 15.38
N GLY A 183 5.99 20.30 16.03
CA GLY A 183 5.59 21.69 16.24
C GLY A 183 5.54 22.58 14.99
N TYR A 184 6.04 22.09 13.85
CA TYR A 184 5.93 22.72 12.52
C TYR A 184 4.86 22.05 11.65
N PHE A 185 4.19 21.01 12.17
CA PHE A 185 3.19 20.20 11.49
C PHE A 185 1.80 20.23 12.17
N ASP A 186 1.62 20.95 13.31
CA ASP A 186 0.35 21.19 14.04
C ASP A 186 0.49 22.50 14.90
N ASN A 187 -0.45 23.45 15.07
CA ASN A 187 -1.86 23.40 15.50
C ASN A 187 -2.74 24.57 14.95
N GLY A 188 -4.06 24.38 14.87
CA GLY A 188 -5.01 25.50 14.86
C GLY A 188 -5.18 26.12 16.25
N PHE A 189 -4.38 27.16 16.55
CA PHE A 189 -4.45 28.14 17.65
C PHE A 189 -4.47 27.61 19.11
N GLY A 190 -3.59 28.04 20.03
CA GLY A 190 -2.64 29.13 19.92
C GLY A 190 -1.70 29.29 21.11
N ASN A 191 -0.77 30.21 20.88
CA ASN A 191 0.21 30.85 21.74
C ASN A 191 1.30 29.99 22.36
N LEU A 192 2.53 30.25 21.88
CA LEU A 192 3.70 30.38 22.75
C LEU A 192 3.32 31.18 24.00
N GLU A 193 3.22 30.52 25.15
CA GLU A 193 4.22 30.64 26.22
C GLU A 193 3.82 29.85 27.49
N THR A 194 4.83 29.22 28.09
CA THR A 194 4.97 28.78 29.49
C THR A 194 4.33 27.47 30.00
N ALA A 195 5.23 26.49 30.19
CA ALA A 195 5.50 25.71 31.41
C ALA A 195 4.34 25.08 32.24
N ASN A 196 4.49 23.76 32.46
CA ASN A 196 4.02 22.95 33.60
C ASN A 196 2.52 22.95 33.98
N LEU A 197 1.87 21.78 33.89
CA LEU A 197 1.15 21.06 34.98
C LEU A 197 0.12 20.05 34.41
N ALA A 198 0.19 18.82 34.93
CA ALA A 198 -0.81 17.77 35.20
C ALA A 198 -2.16 17.65 34.42
N PRO A 199 -2.74 16.42 34.34
CA PRO A 199 -3.78 16.01 33.38
C PRO A 199 -5.21 16.18 33.90
N GLN A 200 -6.22 16.34 33.01
CA GLN A 200 -7.39 15.45 32.87
C GLN A 200 -8.57 15.96 32.00
N THR A 201 -9.09 15.02 31.19
CA THR A 201 -10.50 14.62 30.91
C THR A 201 -11.49 15.39 30.01
N VAL A 202 -12.21 14.52 29.27
CA VAL A 202 -13.55 14.49 28.64
C VAL A 202 -13.82 15.02 27.22
N THR A 203 -14.12 14.03 26.36
CA THR A 203 -14.86 13.88 25.08
C THR A 203 -16.28 14.51 25.06
N PRO A 204 -17.08 14.44 23.95
CA PRO A 204 -16.80 14.19 22.52
C PRO A 204 -17.55 15.15 21.54
N SER A 205 -17.30 14.97 20.24
CA SER A 205 -18.30 14.97 19.14
C SER A 205 -18.18 16.07 18.08
N ALA A 206 -17.81 15.69 16.85
CA ALA A 206 -18.40 16.21 15.62
C ALA A 206 -18.07 15.31 14.41
N GLU A 207 -19.09 15.07 13.61
CA GLU A 207 -19.25 14.18 12.45
C GLU A 207 -18.12 14.11 11.41
N GLN A 208 -17.97 12.87 10.91
CA GLN A 208 -16.98 12.38 9.95
C GLN A 208 -17.50 12.49 8.50
N THR A 209 -16.61 12.76 7.56
CA THR A 209 -16.74 12.30 6.16
C THR A 209 -15.81 11.10 5.91
N PRO A 210 -16.25 10.06 5.18
CA PRO A 210 -15.71 8.70 5.13
C PRO A 210 -14.19 8.51 5.08
N GLN A 211 -13.60 8.08 6.19
CA GLN A 211 -12.37 7.29 6.19
C GLN A 211 -12.69 5.93 5.54
N SER A 212 -11.85 5.35 4.69
CA SER A 212 -12.12 3.99 4.17
C SER A 212 -11.11 2.99 4.72
N GLY A 213 -11.57 2.02 5.52
CA GLY A 213 -10.74 0.89 5.99
C GLY A 213 -10.61 -0.19 4.91
N THR A 214 -9.44 -0.82 4.79
CA THR A 214 -9.24 -1.94 3.84
C THR A 214 -8.85 -3.23 4.56
N GLY A 215 -9.33 -4.35 4.03
CA GLY A 215 -9.03 -5.69 4.50
C GLY A 215 -9.15 -6.71 3.38
N SER A 216 -9.14 -7.98 3.76
CA SER A 216 -9.33 -9.12 2.88
C SER A 216 -10.56 -9.91 3.28
N GLY A 217 -11.06 -10.70 2.35
CA GLY A 217 -12.14 -11.63 2.57
C GLY A 217 -12.06 -12.76 1.55
N PHE A 218 -12.95 -13.73 1.63
CA PHE A 218 -13.05 -14.79 0.63
C PHE A 218 -14.46 -15.34 0.53
N PHE A 219 -14.81 -15.86 -0.64
CA PHE A 219 -16.12 -16.46 -0.86
C PHE A 219 -16.29 -17.77 -0.07
N VAL A 220 -17.43 -17.92 0.60
CA VAL A 220 -17.81 -19.13 1.34
C VAL A 220 -19.04 -19.84 0.77
N SER A 221 -19.70 -19.24 -0.23
CA SER A 221 -20.81 -19.89 -0.93
C SER A 221 -20.97 -19.40 -2.36
N LYS A 222 -21.63 -20.22 -3.18
CA LYS A 222 -22.04 -19.88 -4.55
C LYS A 222 -23.02 -18.72 -4.65
N LEU A 223 -23.65 -18.36 -3.53
CA LEU A 223 -24.59 -17.25 -3.48
C LEU A 223 -23.87 -15.91 -3.32
N GLY A 224 -22.53 -15.86 -3.29
CA GLY A 224 -21.80 -14.60 -3.09
C GLY A 224 -21.76 -14.17 -1.63
N HIS A 225 -21.73 -15.13 -0.71
CA HIS A 225 -21.40 -14.84 0.68
C HIS A 225 -19.88 -14.80 0.86
N VAL A 226 -19.39 -13.83 1.62
CA VAL A 226 -17.96 -13.57 1.85
C VAL A 226 -17.69 -13.52 3.35
N ILE A 227 -16.64 -14.21 3.82
CA ILE A 227 -16.13 -14.05 5.18
C ILE A 227 -15.03 -12.99 5.19
N THR A 228 -15.01 -12.16 6.24
CA THR A 228 -13.95 -11.21 6.59
C THR A 228 -13.92 -11.02 8.11
N ASN A 229 -13.12 -10.10 8.63
CA ASN A 229 -13.13 -9.76 10.05
C ASN A 229 -14.20 -8.74 10.42
N ALA A 230 -14.70 -8.82 11.65
CA ALA A 230 -15.68 -7.86 12.18
C ALA A 230 -15.09 -6.45 12.29
N HIS A 231 -13.82 -6.31 12.69
CA HIS A 231 -13.16 -5.01 12.80
C HIS A 231 -12.95 -4.34 11.43
N VAL A 232 -12.79 -5.11 10.35
CA VAL A 232 -12.63 -4.59 8.98
C VAL A 232 -13.89 -3.85 8.53
N VAL A 233 -15.06 -4.34 8.95
CA VAL A 233 -16.36 -3.79 8.53
C VAL A 233 -17.06 -2.95 9.62
N LYS A 234 -16.36 -2.67 10.71
CA LYS A 234 -16.93 -1.99 11.88
C LYS A 234 -17.15 -0.51 11.58
N GLY A 235 -18.40 -0.06 11.60
CA GLY A 235 -18.76 1.35 11.46
C GLY A 235 -18.73 1.86 10.01
N CYS A 236 -18.71 0.97 9.02
CA CYS A 236 -18.79 1.36 7.62
C CYS A 236 -20.21 1.83 7.27
N ASN A 237 -20.30 2.95 6.56
CA ASN A 237 -21.52 3.40 5.91
C ASN A 237 -21.82 2.57 4.66
N LYS A 238 -20.78 2.14 3.95
CA LYS A 238 -20.88 1.27 2.78
C LYS A 238 -19.74 0.26 2.76
N ILE A 239 -19.99 -0.94 2.27
CA ILE A 239 -18.97 -1.96 2.08
C ILE A 239 -18.93 -2.35 0.60
N THR A 240 -17.74 -2.51 0.07
CA THR A 240 -17.53 -3.11 -1.25
C THR A 240 -16.51 -4.23 -1.16
N VAL A 241 -16.61 -5.20 -2.07
CA VAL A 241 -15.62 -6.28 -2.19
C VAL A 241 -15.23 -6.50 -3.65
N GLY A 242 -14.04 -7.02 -3.90
CA GLY A 242 -13.63 -7.36 -5.27
C GLY A 242 -12.15 -7.67 -5.45
N ASP A 243 -11.72 -7.82 -6.71
CA ASP A 243 -10.37 -8.33 -7.05
C ASP A 243 -9.25 -7.29 -6.85
N SER A 244 -9.62 -6.01 -6.79
CA SER A 244 -8.73 -4.87 -6.56
C SER A 244 -9.57 -3.65 -6.21
N ALA A 245 -8.97 -2.54 -5.78
CA ALA A 245 -9.76 -1.35 -5.42
C ALA A 245 -10.54 -0.76 -6.60
N ASN A 246 -10.05 -0.95 -7.83
CA ASN A 246 -10.69 -0.47 -9.05
C ASN A 246 -11.78 -1.42 -9.60
N LYS A 247 -11.89 -2.64 -9.04
CA LYS A 247 -12.86 -3.66 -9.46
C LYS A 247 -13.63 -4.15 -8.24
N GLN A 248 -14.56 -3.32 -7.79
CA GLN A 248 -15.31 -3.49 -6.54
C GLN A 248 -16.82 -3.58 -6.82
N VAL A 249 -17.53 -4.39 -6.04
CA VAL A 249 -19.00 -4.48 -6.04
C VAL A 249 -19.53 -4.25 -4.63
N PRO A 250 -20.72 -3.65 -4.45
CA PRO A 250 -21.30 -3.45 -3.13
C PRO A 250 -21.61 -4.77 -2.42
N ALA A 251 -21.48 -4.76 -1.10
CA ALA A 251 -21.85 -5.87 -0.24
C ALA A 251 -22.52 -5.37 1.05
N GLU A 252 -23.36 -6.22 1.62
CA GLU A 252 -24.10 -5.97 2.86
C GLU A 252 -23.65 -6.94 3.94
N ILE A 253 -23.71 -6.48 5.20
CA ILE A 253 -23.47 -7.32 6.36
C ILE A 253 -24.69 -8.22 6.59
N VAL A 254 -24.49 -9.53 6.58
CA VAL A 254 -25.50 -10.53 6.93
C VAL A 254 -25.46 -10.81 8.43
N ASN A 255 -24.26 -11.01 8.99
CA ASN A 255 -24.07 -11.29 10.41
C ASN A 255 -22.66 -10.89 10.87
N THR A 256 -22.47 -10.68 12.17
CA THR A 256 -21.16 -10.39 12.79
C THR A 256 -21.03 -11.10 14.13
N ASP A 257 -19.87 -11.70 14.37
CA ASP A 257 -19.42 -12.19 15.66
C ASP A 257 -18.23 -11.36 16.11
N ARG A 258 -18.49 -10.41 17.01
CA ARG A 258 -17.45 -9.48 17.50
C ARG A 258 -16.47 -10.16 18.45
N SER A 259 -16.88 -11.21 19.16
CA SER A 259 -16.00 -11.95 20.08
C SER A 259 -14.91 -12.69 19.34
N ASN A 260 -15.27 -13.32 18.21
CA ASN A 260 -14.32 -14.05 17.36
C ASN A 260 -13.81 -13.21 16.18
N ASP A 261 -14.13 -11.91 16.14
CA ASP A 261 -13.75 -10.99 15.08
C ASP A 261 -14.10 -11.48 13.66
N LEU A 262 -15.31 -12.01 13.46
CA LEU A 262 -15.81 -12.50 12.17
C LEU A 262 -17.00 -11.67 11.67
N ALA A 263 -17.05 -11.43 10.36
CA ALA A 263 -18.20 -10.89 9.67
C ALA A 263 -18.53 -11.70 8.42
N LEU A 264 -19.84 -11.90 8.21
CA LEU A 264 -20.40 -12.51 7.03
C LEU A 264 -21.03 -11.41 6.17
N LEU A 265 -20.52 -11.25 4.96
CA LEU A 265 -21.02 -10.32 3.97
C LEU A 265 -21.77 -11.06 2.85
N LYS A 266 -22.58 -10.33 2.11
CA LYS A 266 -23.30 -10.80 0.92
C LYS A 266 -23.22 -9.74 -0.18
N LEU A 267 -22.86 -10.14 -1.39
CA LEU A 267 -22.88 -9.23 -2.54
C LEU A 267 -24.29 -8.68 -2.78
N SER A 268 -24.43 -7.36 -2.88
CA SER A 268 -25.69 -6.69 -3.18
C SER A 268 -26.00 -6.86 -4.67
N SER A 269 -26.95 -7.76 -4.97
CA SER A 269 -27.48 -8.13 -6.28
C SER A 269 -26.46 -8.46 -7.38
N LEU A 270 -26.39 -9.75 -7.75
CA LEU A 270 -25.71 -10.23 -8.96
C LEU A 270 -26.50 -9.90 -10.25
N GLU A 271 -27.70 -9.32 -10.14
CA GLU A 271 -28.59 -9.07 -11.28
C GLU A 271 -28.33 -7.75 -11.99
N MET A 272 -27.69 -6.78 -11.33
CA MET A 272 -27.34 -5.49 -11.92
C MET A 272 -25.94 -5.54 -12.55
N ALA A 273 -25.92 -5.87 -13.83
CA ALA A 273 -24.71 -6.35 -14.50
C ALA A 273 -23.74 -5.23 -14.92
N SER A 274 -23.04 -4.63 -13.96
CA SER A 274 -21.78 -3.92 -14.23
C SER A 274 -20.72 -4.92 -14.74
N ALA A 275 -19.69 -4.45 -15.46
CA ALA A 275 -18.65 -5.33 -15.99
C ALA A 275 -17.88 -6.07 -14.86
N GLU A 276 -17.72 -5.40 -13.71
CA GLU A 276 -17.07 -5.90 -12.51
C GLU A 276 -17.91 -6.98 -11.84
N SER A 277 -19.23 -6.76 -11.74
CA SER A 277 -20.17 -7.73 -11.20
C SER A 277 -20.19 -9.01 -12.04
N LYS A 278 -20.20 -8.89 -13.37
CA LYS A 278 -20.09 -10.04 -14.29
C LYS A 278 -18.79 -10.82 -14.10
N SER A 279 -17.67 -10.12 -13.95
CA SER A 279 -16.35 -10.75 -13.70
C SER A 279 -16.35 -11.56 -12.41
N LEU A 280 -16.88 -11.01 -11.31
CA LEU A 280 -16.94 -11.71 -10.03
C LEU A 280 -17.93 -12.89 -10.03
N ILE A 281 -19.07 -12.76 -10.72
CA ILE A 281 -20.02 -13.86 -10.92
C ILE A 281 -19.37 -15.00 -11.72
N GLN A 282 -18.62 -14.66 -12.77
CA GLN A 282 -17.90 -15.65 -13.58
C GLN A 282 -16.85 -16.39 -12.73
N LYS A 283 -16.07 -15.65 -11.93
CA LYS A 283 -15.10 -16.20 -10.98
C LYS A 283 -15.75 -17.15 -9.97
N LEU A 284 -16.89 -16.74 -9.40
CA LEU A 284 -17.71 -17.57 -8.52
C LEU A 284 -18.13 -18.88 -9.20
N ASN A 285 -18.66 -18.82 -10.42
CA ASN A 285 -19.18 -19.99 -11.11
C ASN A 285 -18.10 -20.98 -11.58
N ILE A 286 -16.95 -20.47 -12.05
CA ILE A 286 -15.92 -21.30 -12.68
C ILE A 286 -14.97 -21.91 -11.66
N VAL A 287 -14.58 -21.16 -10.61
CA VAL A 287 -13.49 -21.60 -9.72
C VAL A 287 -13.96 -21.84 -8.29
N VAL A 288 -14.82 -20.95 -7.76
CA VAL A 288 -15.28 -21.08 -6.37
C VAL A 288 -16.28 -22.23 -6.22
N VAL A 289 -17.26 -22.35 -7.12
CA VAL A 289 -18.29 -23.38 -7.04
C VAL A 289 -17.70 -24.80 -7.04
N PRO A 290 -16.76 -25.18 -7.93
CA PRO A 290 -16.15 -26.51 -7.88
C PRO A 290 -15.43 -26.80 -6.56
N LEU A 291 -14.70 -25.82 -6.01
CA LEU A 291 -13.99 -25.95 -4.74
C LEU A 291 -14.98 -26.06 -3.57
N ALA A 292 -15.97 -25.17 -3.50
CA ALA A 292 -16.97 -25.15 -2.45
C ALA A 292 -17.89 -26.38 -2.45
N SER A 293 -18.14 -26.97 -3.63
CA SER A 293 -18.93 -28.20 -3.76
C SER A 293 -18.26 -29.40 -3.07
N LYS A 294 -16.92 -29.39 -2.97
CA LYS A 294 -16.09 -30.36 -2.24
C LYS A 294 -15.75 -29.93 -0.81
N GLY A 295 -16.31 -28.80 -0.36
CA GLY A 295 -16.01 -28.14 0.91
C GLY A 295 -14.76 -27.26 0.84
N LEU A 296 -14.82 -26.09 1.48
CA LEU A 296 -13.72 -25.11 1.54
C LEU A 296 -12.98 -25.18 2.87
N LEU A 297 -13.74 -25.16 3.97
CA LEU A 297 -13.19 -25.17 5.32
C LEU A 297 -12.81 -26.59 5.70
N ARG A 298 -11.55 -26.80 6.09
CA ARG A 298 -11.07 -28.10 6.56
C ARG A 298 -11.91 -28.58 7.74
N SER A 299 -12.07 -29.90 7.92
CA SER A 299 -12.83 -30.46 9.04
C SER A 299 -12.09 -30.32 10.38
N GLU A 300 -10.82 -30.68 10.39
CA GLU A 300 -9.98 -30.69 11.58
C GLU A 300 -9.24 -29.37 11.75
N ASP A 301 -9.00 -29.02 13.01
CA ASP A 301 -8.16 -27.88 13.35
C ASP A 301 -6.71 -28.09 12.91
N VAL A 302 -5.97 -26.99 12.84
CA VAL A 302 -4.53 -27.00 12.58
C VAL A 302 -3.74 -27.72 13.66
N LYS A 303 -2.67 -28.39 13.23
CA LYS A 303 -1.70 -29.01 14.14
C LYS A 303 -0.40 -28.22 14.18
N LEU A 304 0.32 -28.31 15.30
CA LEU A 304 1.65 -27.72 15.44
C LEU A 304 2.59 -28.18 14.31
N GLY A 305 3.30 -27.22 13.71
CA GLY A 305 4.29 -27.45 12.65
C GLY A 305 3.71 -27.65 11.25
N GLU A 306 2.38 -27.61 11.10
CA GLU A 306 1.72 -27.75 9.81
C GLU A 306 2.01 -26.54 8.91
N GLU A 307 2.33 -26.79 7.63
CA GLU A 307 2.56 -25.72 6.65
C GLU A 307 1.26 -25.00 6.29
N VAL A 308 1.34 -23.67 6.21
CA VAL A 308 0.22 -22.81 5.83
C VAL A 308 0.62 -21.75 4.83
N LEU A 309 -0.34 -21.34 4.00
CA LEU A 309 -0.23 -20.21 3.08
C LEU A 309 -1.29 -19.18 3.41
N VAL A 310 -0.85 -17.97 3.74
CA VAL A 310 -1.72 -16.81 3.95
C VAL A 310 -1.88 -16.08 2.63
N ALA A 311 -3.11 -15.70 2.30
CA ALA A 311 -3.40 -14.86 1.15
C ALA A 311 -4.23 -13.64 1.54
N GLY A 312 -3.95 -12.51 0.91
CA GLY A 312 -4.68 -11.28 1.16
C GLY A 312 -4.22 -10.12 0.30
N PHE A 313 -4.76 -8.95 0.60
CA PHE A 313 -4.50 -7.68 -0.07
C PHE A 313 -3.82 -6.71 0.89
N PRO A 314 -2.55 -6.96 1.24
CA PRO A 314 -1.85 -6.12 2.21
C PRO A 314 -1.76 -4.69 1.67
N PHE A 315 -2.23 -3.76 2.49
CA PHE A 315 -2.29 -2.32 2.27
C PHE A 315 -3.15 -1.85 1.09
N GLY A 316 -3.93 -2.71 0.44
CA GLY A 316 -4.75 -2.35 -0.73
C GLY A 316 -4.06 -1.44 -1.75
N ASP A 317 -4.71 -0.34 -2.12
CA ASP A 317 -4.23 0.67 -3.10
C ASP A 317 -2.86 1.30 -2.79
N PHE A 318 -2.36 1.20 -1.55
CA PHE A 318 -1.14 1.89 -1.12
C PHE A 318 0.15 1.22 -1.63
N PHE A 319 0.16 -0.09 -1.91
CA PHE A 319 1.38 -0.81 -2.32
C PHE A 319 1.20 -1.67 -3.57
N SER A 320 0.06 -2.36 -3.73
CA SER A 320 -0.25 -3.12 -4.93
C SER A 320 -1.73 -3.52 -4.93
N ASN A 321 -2.38 -3.35 -6.07
CA ASN A 321 -3.74 -3.83 -6.31
C ASN A 321 -3.83 -5.35 -6.55
N SER A 322 -2.72 -6.08 -6.39
CA SER A 322 -2.65 -7.53 -6.54
C SER A 322 -2.72 -8.24 -5.20
N ILE A 323 -3.37 -9.40 -5.19
CA ILE A 323 -3.25 -10.36 -4.10
C ILE A 323 -1.77 -10.69 -3.84
N LYS A 324 -1.43 -10.90 -2.57
CA LYS A 324 -0.12 -11.41 -2.16
C LYS A 324 -0.31 -12.69 -1.35
N VAL A 325 0.67 -13.58 -1.48
CA VAL A 325 0.71 -14.83 -0.73
C VAL A 325 2.00 -14.93 0.07
N THR A 326 1.92 -15.49 1.27
CA THR A 326 3.07 -15.70 2.16
C THR A 326 2.95 -17.06 2.82
N LYS A 327 4.02 -17.85 2.77
CA LYS A 327 4.08 -19.18 3.39
C LYS A 327 4.67 -19.09 4.80
N GLY A 328 4.26 -20.00 5.67
CA GLY A 328 4.81 -20.23 7.00
C GLY A 328 4.31 -21.55 7.57
N ILE A 329 4.36 -21.68 8.88
CA ILE A 329 3.87 -22.83 9.64
C ILE A 329 2.97 -22.40 10.79
N VAL A 330 2.22 -23.35 11.33
CA VAL A 330 1.48 -23.20 12.58
C VAL A 330 2.47 -23.31 13.75
N SER A 331 2.69 -22.19 14.43
CA SER A 331 3.64 -22.08 15.54
C SER A 331 3.03 -22.46 16.90
N ALA A 332 1.70 -22.37 17.04
CA ALA A 332 0.96 -22.83 18.22
C ALA A 332 -0.51 -23.09 17.87
N GLU A 333 -1.14 -24.05 18.55
CA GLU A 333 -2.55 -24.44 18.31
C GLU A 333 -3.56 -23.57 19.07
N ARG A 334 -3.09 -22.53 19.77
CA ARG A 334 -3.89 -21.58 20.55
C ARG A 334 -3.41 -20.16 20.25
N GLY A 335 -4.32 -19.19 20.34
CA GLY A 335 -4.03 -17.78 20.07
C GLY A 335 -3.56 -17.00 21.29
N ALA A 336 -3.58 -15.67 21.16
CA ALA A 336 -3.26 -14.76 22.24
C ALA A 336 -4.16 -14.99 23.46
N GLY A 337 -3.59 -14.93 24.67
CA GLY A 337 -4.35 -15.15 25.91
C GLY A 337 -4.89 -16.58 26.07
N ASP A 338 -4.26 -17.56 25.41
CA ASP A 338 -4.69 -18.96 25.43
C ASP A 338 -6.07 -19.20 24.77
N ASP A 339 -6.41 -18.43 23.74
CA ASP A 339 -7.68 -18.57 23.01
C ASP A 339 -7.72 -19.88 22.19
N SER A 340 -8.66 -20.77 22.51
CA SER A 340 -8.87 -22.05 21.82
C SER A 340 -9.42 -21.94 20.40
N GLY A 341 -10.12 -20.84 20.09
CA GLY A 341 -10.72 -20.57 18.78
C GLY A 341 -9.73 -20.02 17.75
N GLN A 342 -8.50 -19.76 18.17
CA GLN A 342 -7.42 -19.19 17.37
C GLN A 342 -6.18 -20.10 17.36
N PHE A 343 -5.23 -19.79 16.49
CA PHE A 343 -3.91 -20.43 16.43
C PHE A 343 -2.85 -19.39 16.04
N GLN A 344 -1.59 -19.67 16.35
CA GLN A 344 -0.45 -18.83 15.99
C GLN A 344 0.24 -19.37 14.74
N LEU A 345 0.73 -18.47 13.90
CA LEU A 345 1.53 -18.76 12.71
C LEU A 345 2.65 -17.74 12.53
N ASP A 346 3.70 -18.14 11.80
CA ASP A 346 4.87 -17.31 11.51
C ASP A 346 4.88 -16.70 10.10
N ALA A 347 3.92 -17.07 9.25
CA ALA A 347 3.78 -16.48 7.93
C ALA A 347 3.62 -14.96 8.03
N ALA A 348 4.27 -14.22 7.13
CA ALA A 348 4.29 -12.75 7.20
C ALA A 348 2.89 -12.14 6.99
N VAL A 349 2.29 -11.62 8.07
CA VAL A 349 1.03 -10.87 8.04
C VAL A 349 1.29 -9.37 8.14
N GLN A 350 0.61 -8.59 7.29
CA GLN A 350 0.68 -7.13 7.24
C GLN A 350 -0.74 -6.54 7.28
N PRO A 351 -0.89 -5.24 7.61
CA PRO A 351 -2.17 -4.55 7.49
C PRO A 351 -2.81 -4.79 6.12
N GLY A 352 -4.10 -5.13 6.08
CA GLY A 352 -4.84 -5.49 4.86
C GLY A 352 -5.00 -7.00 4.62
N ASN A 353 -4.18 -7.86 5.25
CA ASN A 353 -4.39 -9.31 5.20
C ASN A 353 -5.56 -9.78 6.10
N SER A 354 -5.97 -8.96 7.06
CA SER A 354 -7.08 -9.21 7.99
C SER A 354 -8.34 -9.65 7.24
N GLY A 355 -8.89 -10.80 7.63
CA GLY A 355 -10.07 -11.40 7.01
C GLY A 355 -9.76 -12.30 5.82
N GLY A 356 -8.50 -12.34 5.38
CA GLY A 356 -8.03 -13.21 4.30
C GLY A 356 -7.95 -14.68 4.71
N PRO A 357 -8.02 -15.61 3.73
CA PRO A 357 -7.95 -17.04 3.99
C PRO A 357 -6.53 -17.50 4.33
N ILE A 358 -6.46 -18.53 5.18
CA ILE A 358 -5.25 -19.30 5.48
C ILE A 358 -5.47 -20.71 4.93
N TYR A 359 -4.59 -21.17 4.04
CA TYR A 359 -4.67 -22.45 3.34
C TYR A 359 -3.68 -23.48 3.91
N ASP A 360 -4.07 -24.75 3.94
CA ASP A 360 -3.12 -25.88 4.05
C ASP A 360 -2.52 -26.28 2.70
N SER A 361 -1.64 -27.28 2.71
CA SER A 361 -1.02 -27.82 1.49
C SER A 361 -2.01 -28.43 0.49
N GLY A 362 -3.21 -28.83 0.93
CA GLY A 362 -4.27 -29.34 0.06
C GLY A 362 -5.14 -28.24 -0.57
N GLY A 363 -4.94 -26.98 -0.21
CA GLY A 363 -5.77 -25.86 -0.62
C GLY A 363 -7.10 -25.76 0.14
N ASN A 364 -7.22 -26.45 1.28
CA ASN A 364 -8.34 -26.25 2.19
C ASN A 364 -8.09 -25.03 3.06
N ILE A 365 -9.15 -24.29 3.39
CA ILE A 365 -9.07 -23.15 4.30
C ILE A 365 -9.07 -23.68 5.73
N VAL A 366 -7.98 -23.43 6.44
CA VAL A 366 -7.77 -23.83 7.85
C VAL A 366 -8.03 -22.70 8.83
N GLY A 367 -8.11 -21.46 8.34
CA GLY A 367 -8.46 -20.32 9.16
C GLY A 367 -8.60 -19.01 8.42
N VAL A 368 -8.80 -17.95 9.21
CA VAL A 368 -8.94 -16.56 8.75
C VAL A 368 -7.90 -15.72 9.47
N VAL A 369 -7.12 -14.94 8.72
CA VAL A 369 -6.10 -14.07 9.28
C VAL A 369 -6.73 -13.01 10.18
N ILE A 370 -6.19 -12.83 11.39
CA ILE A 370 -6.56 -11.73 12.29
C ILE A 370 -5.73 -10.48 11.94
N SER A 371 -6.16 -9.30 12.40
CA SER A 371 -5.28 -8.13 12.40
C SER A 371 -3.93 -8.42 13.06
N GLN A 372 -2.90 -7.78 12.52
CA GLN A 372 -1.55 -7.90 13.05
C GLN A 372 -1.55 -7.46 14.51
N LEU A 373 -0.83 -8.21 15.35
CA LEU A 373 -0.54 -7.83 16.73
C LEU A 373 -0.02 -6.37 16.77
N ASP A 374 -0.56 -5.55 17.66
CA ASP A 374 -0.03 -4.20 17.89
C ASP A 374 1.37 -4.32 18.50
N LYS A 375 2.36 -4.38 17.61
CA LYS A 375 3.76 -4.64 17.96
C LYS A 375 4.29 -3.61 18.94
N MET A 376 3.78 -2.38 18.89
CA MET A 376 4.22 -1.32 19.79
C MET A 376 3.66 -1.49 21.20
N LYS A 377 2.37 -1.84 21.34
CA LYS A 377 1.80 -2.16 22.65
C LYS A 377 2.48 -3.37 23.27
N VAL A 378 2.72 -4.41 22.48
CA VAL A 378 3.40 -5.62 22.96
C VAL A 378 4.85 -5.32 23.30
N ALA A 379 5.58 -4.60 22.44
CA ALA A 379 6.96 -4.21 22.73
C ALA A 379 7.09 -3.38 24.00
N LYS A 380 6.13 -2.48 24.26
CA LYS A 380 6.07 -1.74 25.52
C LYS A 380 5.85 -2.63 26.75
N ALA A 381 5.14 -3.75 26.59
CA ALA A 381 4.87 -4.70 27.66
C ALA A 381 6.03 -5.68 27.91
N ILE A 382 6.69 -6.17 26.84
CA ILE A 382 7.70 -7.23 26.93
C ILE A 382 9.15 -6.73 26.81
N GLY A 383 9.36 -5.45 26.46
CA GLY A 383 10.68 -4.83 26.34
C GLY A 383 11.42 -5.10 25.02
N SER A 384 10.80 -5.79 24.06
CA SER A 384 11.37 -6.09 22.74
C SER A 384 10.29 -6.18 21.66
N MET A 385 10.64 -5.93 20.39
CA MET A 385 9.66 -6.06 19.30
C MET A 385 9.32 -7.53 19.03
N PRO A 386 8.04 -7.91 19.02
CA PRO A 386 7.65 -9.26 18.59
C PRO A 386 7.83 -9.42 17.08
N GLU A 387 8.58 -10.44 16.68
CA GLU A 387 8.81 -10.82 15.29
C GLU A 387 8.11 -12.14 14.97
N ASN A 388 7.53 -12.25 13.77
CA ASN A 388 6.89 -13.48 13.27
C ASN A 388 5.83 -14.10 14.20
N VAL A 389 5.13 -13.26 14.98
CA VAL A 389 3.99 -13.68 15.79
C VAL A 389 2.72 -13.13 15.16
N ASN A 390 1.97 -13.99 14.47
CA ASN A 390 0.69 -13.66 13.86
C ASN A 390 -0.37 -14.69 14.27
N PHE A 391 -1.64 -14.35 14.10
CA PHE A 391 -2.76 -15.18 14.57
C PHE A 391 -3.80 -15.41 13.48
N GLY A 392 -4.43 -16.58 13.53
CA GLY A 392 -5.56 -16.96 12.68
C GLY A 392 -6.73 -17.49 13.51
N ILE A 393 -7.95 -17.19 13.09
CA ILE A 393 -9.18 -17.79 13.61
C ILE A 393 -9.33 -19.17 12.98
N LYS A 394 -9.54 -20.22 13.77
CA LYS A 394 -9.64 -21.60 13.28
C LYS A 394 -10.85 -21.80 12.37
N ALA A 395 -10.71 -22.69 11.39
CA ALA A 395 -11.80 -23.11 10.53
C ALA A 395 -13.01 -23.65 11.33
N SER A 396 -12.80 -24.30 12.47
CA SER A 396 -13.90 -24.74 13.37
C SER A 396 -14.75 -23.60 13.88
N THR A 397 -14.12 -22.53 14.37
CA THR A 397 -14.78 -21.29 14.80
C THR A 397 -15.56 -20.66 13.64
N VAL A 398 -14.96 -20.57 12.44
CA VAL A 398 -15.62 -20.04 11.24
C VAL A 398 -16.83 -20.90 10.85
N ARG A 399 -16.73 -22.23 10.89
CA ARG A 399 -17.85 -23.14 10.60
C ARG A 399 -19.00 -22.95 11.58
N GLN A 400 -18.71 -22.83 12.88
CA GLN A 400 -19.73 -22.57 13.90
C GLN A 400 -20.45 -21.25 13.64
N PHE A 401 -19.70 -20.19 13.33
CA PHE A 401 -20.26 -18.90 12.94
C PHE A 401 -21.17 -19.00 11.70
N LEU A 402 -20.72 -19.71 10.65
CA LEU A 402 -21.52 -19.94 9.44
C LEU A 402 -22.79 -20.75 9.71
N ILE A 403 -22.72 -21.80 10.53
CA ILE A 403 -23.89 -22.60 10.94
C ILE A 403 -24.89 -21.72 11.69
N SER A 404 -24.43 -20.91 12.65
CA SER A 404 -25.29 -19.98 13.41
C SER A 404 -25.94 -18.92 12.51
N SER A 405 -25.30 -18.60 11.38
CA SER A 405 -25.80 -17.67 10.36
C SER A 405 -26.70 -18.33 9.31
N GLY A 406 -27.06 -19.61 9.49
CA GLY A 406 -27.92 -20.35 8.55
C GLY A 406 -27.23 -20.80 7.25
N LEU A 407 -25.89 -20.79 7.21
CA LEU A 407 -25.09 -21.17 6.04
C LEU A 407 -24.16 -22.36 6.36
N PRO A 408 -24.68 -23.57 6.61
CA PRO A 408 -23.83 -24.72 6.89
C PRO A 408 -22.88 -25.00 5.70
N SER A 409 -21.58 -25.05 5.98
CA SER A 409 -20.56 -25.37 4.97
C SER A 409 -20.27 -26.86 4.96
N LYS A 410 -20.13 -27.45 3.77
CA LYS A 410 -19.55 -28.79 3.65
C LYS A 410 -18.10 -28.78 4.12
N LYS A 411 -17.70 -29.81 4.85
CA LYS A 411 -16.29 -30.05 5.23
C LYS A 411 -15.47 -30.31 3.97
N ALA A 412 -14.28 -29.71 3.90
CA ALA A 412 -13.36 -29.95 2.81
C ALA A 412 -12.78 -31.36 2.90
N GLY A 413 -12.68 -32.03 1.75
CA GLY A 413 -12.11 -33.38 1.62
C GLY A 413 -10.88 -33.45 0.71
N GLN A 414 -10.22 -32.32 0.42
CA GLN A 414 -9.03 -32.34 -0.43
C GLN A 414 -7.82 -32.77 0.39
N THR A 415 -7.17 -33.84 -0.05
CA THR A 415 -5.97 -34.40 0.61
C THR A 415 -4.74 -34.42 -0.28
N GLU A 416 -4.91 -34.10 -1.58
CA GLU A 416 -3.82 -34.04 -2.53
C GLU A 416 -3.05 -32.74 -2.35
N GLU A 417 -1.76 -32.85 -2.00
CA GLU A 417 -0.86 -31.72 -1.86
C GLU A 417 -0.72 -30.93 -3.17
N LYS A 418 -0.61 -29.61 -3.02
CA LYS A 418 -0.50 -28.65 -4.12
C LYS A 418 0.79 -27.86 -3.98
N SER A 419 1.35 -27.46 -5.11
CA SER A 419 2.49 -26.54 -5.10
C SER A 419 2.06 -25.16 -4.61
N THR A 420 3.02 -24.35 -4.17
CA THR A 420 2.77 -22.96 -3.75
C THR A 420 2.10 -22.15 -4.86
N GLU A 421 2.45 -22.37 -6.12
CA GLU A 421 1.86 -21.71 -7.29
C GLU A 421 0.39 -22.11 -7.46
N GLN A 422 0.06 -23.39 -7.30
CA GLN A 422 -1.32 -23.88 -7.35
C GLN A 422 -2.16 -23.32 -6.20
N LEU A 423 -1.59 -23.22 -4.99
CA LEU A 423 -2.23 -22.57 -3.84
C LEU A 423 -2.45 -21.07 -4.09
N ALA A 424 -1.48 -20.39 -4.70
CA ALA A 424 -1.60 -18.98 -5.07
C ALA A 424 -2.68 -18.76 -6.14
N GLU A 425 -2.83 -19.68 -7.09
CA GLU A 425 -3.92 -19.65 -8.06
C GLU A 425 -5.29 -19.85 -7.39
N ILE A 426 -5.41 -20.80 -6.46
CA ILE A 426 -6.62 -21.00 -5.65
C ILE A 426 -6.95 -19.72 -4.88
N ALA A 427 -5.96 -19.14 -4.21
CA ALA A 427 -6.10 -17.92 -3.43
C ALA A 427 -6.54 -16.74 -4.29
N THR A 428 -5.91 -16.54 -5.46
CA THR A 428 -6.28 -15.49 -6.43
C THR A 428 -7.74 -15.61 -6.84
N ASN A 429 -8.25 -16.84 -6.91
CA ASN A 429 -9.62 -17.14 -7.33
C ASN A 429 -10.66 -17.12 -6.20
N GLN A 430 -10.27 -17.05 -4.93
CA GLN A 430 -11.20 -17.07 -3.80
C GLN A 430 -11.14 -15.83 -2.93
N ALA A 431 -9.95 -15.27 -2.73
CA ALA A 431 -9.76 -14.09 -1.92
C ALA A 431 -10.24 -12.83 -2.67
N LEU A 432 -10.68 -11.86 -1.88
CA LEU A 432 -11.22 -10.58 -2.29
C LEU A 432 -10.65 -9.49 -1.38
N MET A 433 -10.43 -8.32 -1.95
CA MET A 433 -10.25 -7.09 -1.19
C MET A 433 -11.62 -6.68 -0.64
N VAL A 434 -11.66 -6.32 0.64
CA VAL A 434 -12.84 -5.75 1.31
C VAL A 434 -12.52 -4.29 1.62
N VAL A 435 -13.40 -3.38 1.19
CA VAL A 435 -13.27 -1.94 1.41
C VAL A 435 -14.48 -1.47 2.21
N CYS A 436 -14.19 -0.99 3.41
CA CYS A 436 -15.10 -0.25 4.27
C CYS A 436 -15.06 1.22 3.87
N HIS A 437 -16.21 1.87 3.70
CA HIS A 437 -16.33 3.31 3.45
C HIS A 437 -17.09 3.90 4.65
N HIS A 438 -16.46 4.76 5.45
CA HIS A 438 -17.07 5.40 6.65
C HIS A 438 -17.95 6.60 6.31
#